data_AF-A0A010R8J0-F1
#
_entry.id   AF-A0A010R8J0-F1
#
_cell.length_a   1.000
_cell.length_b   1.000
_cell.length_c   1.000
_cell.angle_alpha   90.00
_cell.angle_beta   90.00
_cell.angle_gamma   90.00
#
_symmetry.space_group_name_H-M   'P 1'
#
loop_
_entity.id
_entity.type
_entity.pdbx_description
1 polymer ?
#
loop_
_entity_poly.entity_id
_entity_poly.type
_entity_poly.pdbx_seq_one_letter_code
_entity_poly.pdbx_strand_id
1 'polypeptide(L)'
;MKFAAVLLPLIPAALAGECIRDGGCPGCGQVASVSYVQDGSTSTATAASYGSVTFSETTITVKNTSNKWLLFCNYGSACFPVEAGDTCTSTRQSSDSTALGLQVWSQ
;
A
#
# COMPACT_ATOMS: atom_id res chain seq x y z
N MET A 1 1.24 19.63 32.82
CA MET A 1 1.86 18.86 31.71
C MET A 1 0.88 18.89 30.55
N LYS A 2 1.30 19.40 29.39
CA LYS A 2 0.41 19.65 28.24
C LYS A 2 0.57 18.48 27.28
N PHE A 3 -0.37 17.54 27.31
CA PHE A 3 -0.41 16.42 26.37
C PHE A 3 -0.79 16.98 25.00
N ALA A 4 0.19 17.09 24.11
CA ALA A 4 -0.07 17.32 22.70
C ALA A 4 -0.69 16.04 22.13
N ALA A 5 -2.02 16.03 21.99
CA ALA A 5 -2.70 15.06 21.16
C ALA A 5 -2.20 15.30 19.73
N VAL A 6 -1.29 14.43 19.26
CA VAL A 6 -0.89 14.36 17.87
C VAL A 6 -2.12 13.89 17.10
N LEU A 7 -2.90 14.86 16.63
CA LEU A 7 -3.90 14.64 15.60
C LEU A 7 -3.14 14.23 14.33
N LEU A 8 -2.89 12.93 14.17
CA LEU A 8 -2.58 12.39 12.85
C LEU A 8 -3.71 12.86 11.92
N PRO A 9 -3.40 13.45 10.75
CA PRO A 9 -4.43 13.74 9.77
C PRO A 9 -5.03 12.40 9.36
N LEU A 10 -6.21 12.11 9.91
CA LEU A 10 -7.16 11.16 9.36
C LEU A 10 -7.57 11.76 8.02
N ILE A 11 -6.73 11.57 7.00
CA ILE A 11 -7.14 11.76 5.61
C ILE A 11 -8.39 10.89 5.49
N PRO A 12 -9.57 11.49 5.21
CA PRO A 12 -10.78 10.72 5.05
C PRO A 12 -10.51 9.66 3.99
N ALA A 13 -10.73 8.39 4.31
CA ALA A 13 -10.67 7.31 3.32
C ALA A 13 -11.56 7.60 2.09
N ALA A 14 -12.51 8.54 2.23
CA ALA A 14 -13.36 9.09 1.17
C ALA A 14 -12.63 9.92 0.08
N LEU A 15 -11.36 10.32 0.27
CA LEU A 15 -10.55 10.98 -0.77
C LEU A 15 -9.59 10.02 -1.48
N ALA A 16 -9.47 8.77 -1.02
CA ALA A 16 -8.67 7.78 -1.72
C ALA A 16 -9.44 7.31 -2.95
N GLY A 17 -8.80 7.36 -4.12
CA GLY A 17 -9.36 6.79 -5.35
C GLY A 17 -9.52 5.27 -5.23
N GLU A 18 -10.33 4.66 -6.10
CA GLU A 18 -10.37 3.20 -6.18
C GLU A 18 -9.06 2.69 -6.80
N CYS A 19 -8.39 1.73 -6.18
CA CYS A 19 -7.18 1.14 -6.75
C CYS A 19 -7.54 0.30 -7.97
N ILE A 20 -6.79 0.52 -9.04
CA ILE A 20 -6.70 -0.46 -10.13
C ILE A 20 -5.92 -1.67 -9.61
N ARG A 21 -6.35 -2.88 -9.99
CA ARG A 21 -5.61 -4.12 -9.76
C ARG A 21 -5.01 -4.59 -11.07
N ASP A 22 -3.69 -4.75 -11.10
CA ASP A 22 -2.92 -5.15 -12.28
C ASP A 22 -2.05 -6.38 -11.99
N GLY A 23 -1.63 -7.08 -13.03
CA GLY A 23 -0.79 -8.28 -12.98
C GLY A 23 0.71 -8.01 -13.00
N GLY A 24 1.14 -6.76 -13.25
CA GLY A 24 2.56 -6.39 -13.23
C GLY A 24 2.89 -5.18 -14.10
N CYS A 25 4.18 -4.90 -14.25
CA CYS A 25 4.68 -3.85 -15.15
C CYS A 25 5.90 -4.37 -15.94
N PRO A 26 5.75 -4.61 -17.26
CA PRO A 26 6.88 -4.96 -18.12
C PRO A 26 7.94 -3.85 -18.12
N GLY A 27 9.19 -4.21 -17.87
CA GLY A 27 10.31 -3.25 -17.84
C GLY A 27 10.48 -2.49 -16.52
N CYS A 28 9.54 -2.57 -15.59
CA CYS A 28 9.73 -2.05 -14.25
C CYS A 28 10.81 -2.85 -13.49
N GLY A 29 11.63 -2.15 -12.70
CA GLY A 29 12.58 -2.74 -11.76
C GLY A 29 12.05 -2.71 -10.33
N GLN A 30 12.31 -3.77 -9.56
CA GLN A 30 12.02 -3.78 -8.13
C GLN A 30 12.96 -2.82 -7.40
N VAL A 31 12.40 -1.86 -6.66
CA VAL A 31 13.13 -0.85 -5.88
C VAL A 31 13.04 -1.08 -4.37
N ALA A 32 12.04 -1.85 -3.90
CA ALA A 32 11.96 -2.27 -2.51
C ALA A 32 11.26 -3.64 -2.37
N SER A 33 11.58 -4.34 -1.29
CA SER A 33 10.88 -5.55 -0.84
C SER A 33 10.83 -5.54 0.68
N VAL A 34 9.64 -5.71 1.25
CA VAL A 34 9.40 -5.64 2.70
C VAL A 34 8.35 -6.65 3.12
N SER A 35 8.44 -7.16 4.35
CA SER A 35 7.42 -8.03 4.93
C SER A 35 6.28 -7.21 5.54
N TYR A 36 5.08 -7.82 5.61
CA TYR A 36 3.99 -7.25 6.39
C TYR A 36 4.20 -7.49 7.88
N VAL A 37 3.85 -6.50 8.69
CA VAL A 37 3.73 -6.60 10.14
C VAL A 37 2.26 -6.68 10.47
N GLN A 38 1.87 -7.68 11.26
CA GLN A 38 0.49 -7.89 11.68
C GLN A 38 0.25 -7.27 13.06
N ASP A 39 -0.86 -6.53 13.18
CA ASP A 39 -1.39 -6.01 14.43
C ASP A 39 -2.91 -6.24 14.45
N GLY A 40 -3.35 -7.20 15.26
CA GLY A 40 -4.73 -7.69 15.25
C GLY A 40 -5.15 -8.20 13.86
N SER A 41 -6.27 -7.69 13.34
CA SER A 41 -6.77 -8.02 12.00
C SER A 41 -6.17 -7.17 10.87
N THR A 42 -5.23 -6.28 11.21
CA THR A 42 -4.55 -5.41 10.25
C THR A 42 -3.17 -5.96 9.92
N SER A 43 -2.77 -5.90 8.65
CA SER A 43 -1.41 -6.21 8.20
C SER A 43 -0.87 -5.06 7.38
N THR A 44 0.26 -4.50 7.78
CA THR A 44 0.85 -3.33 7.13
C THR A 44 2.28 -3.61 6.71
N ALA A 45 2.58 -3.31 5.44
CA ALA A 45 3.93 -3.28 4.91
C ALA A 45 4.30 -1.83 4.58
N THR A 46 5.44 -1.35 5.08
CA THR A 46 5.94 0.00 4.83
C THR A 46 7.29 -0.08 4.14
N ALA A 47 7.36 0.37 2.89
CA ALA A 47 8.60 0.51 2.15
C ALA A 47 9.11 1.95 2.34
N ALA A 48 10.16 2.10 3.14
CA ALA A 48 10.71 3.41 3.49
C ALA A 48 11.00 4.25 2.22
N SER A 49 10.59 5.52 2.22
CA SER A 49 10.68 6.46 1.10
C SER A 49 9.72 6.24 -0.08
N TYR A 50 9.03 5.09 -0.15
CA TYR A 50 8.15 4.76 -1.27
C TYR A 50 6.67 4.80 -0.89
N GLY A 51 6.30 4.24 0.26
CA GLY A 51 4.91 4.21 0.69
C GLY A 51 4.56 3.01 1.56
N SER A 52 3.27 2.67 1.60
CA SER A 52 2.76 1.58 2.43
C SER A 52 1.54 0.90 1.80
N VAL A 53 1.37 -0.38 2.12
CA VAL A 53 0.14 -1.14 1.88
C VAL A 53 -0.39 -1.66 3.21
N THR A 54 -1.66 -1.42 3.47
CA THR A 54 -2.37 -1.89 4.66
C THR A 54 -3.57 -2.73 4.27
N PHE A 55 -3.65 -3.94 4.80
CA PHE A 55 -4.79 -4.83 4.71
C PHE A 55 -5.56 -4.78 6.01
N SER A 56 -6.84 -4.43 5.94
CA SER A 56 -7.82 -4.70 6.99
C SER A 56 -8.63 -5.96 6.64
N GLU A 57 -9.70 -6.23 7.38
CA GLU A 57 -10.61 -7.35 7.11
C GLU A 57 -11.26 -7.27 5.72
N THR A 58 -11.62 -6.06 5.29
CA THR A 58 -12.43 -5.85 4.06
C THR A 58 -11.76 -4.92 3.05
N THR A 59 -10.71 -4.20 3.43
CA THR A 59 -10.13 -3.14 2.61
C THR A 59 -8.62 -3.27 2.51
N ILE A 60 -8.10 -2.90 1.36
CA ILE A 60 -6.69 -2.63 1.13
C ILE A 60 -6.54 -1.13 0.93
N THR A 61 -5.61 -0.52 1.63
CA THR A 61 -5.21 0.87 1.41
C THR A 61 -3.78 0.88 0.93
N VAL A 62 -3.55 1.53 -0.21
CA VAL A 62 -2.21 1.70 -0.79
C VAL A 62 -1.90 3.19 -0.81
N LYS A 63 -0.76 3.56 -0.25
CA LYS A 63 -0.29 4.93 -0.19
C LYS A 63 1.06 5.03 -0.85
N ASN A 64 1.17 5.86 -1.88
CA ASN A 64 2.43 6.25 -2.49
C ASN A 64 2.91 7.56 -1.88
N THR A 65 4.06 7.57 -1.22
CA THR A 65 4.68 8.79 -0.69
C THR A 65 5.79 9.33 -1.57
N SER A 66 6.14 8.61 -2.63
CA SER A 66 7.14 9.02 -3.61
C SER A 66 6.58 10.11 -4.52
N ASN A 67 7.49 10.86 -5.15
CA ASN A 67 7.18 11.81 -6.21
C ASN A 67 7.15 11.15 -7.61
N LYS A 68 7.06 9.82 -7.67
CA LYS A 68 6.99 9.02 -8.89
C LYS A 68 5.79 8.11 -8.85
N TRP A 69 5.26 7.77 -10.02
CA TRP A 69 4.38 6.62 -10.18
C TRP A 69 5.09 5.34 -9.71
N LEU A 70 4.41 4.53 -8.91
CA LEU A 70 4.93 3.27 -8.39
C LEU A 70 3.90 2.16 -8.53
N LEU A 71 4.42 0.93 -8.66
CA LEU A 71 3.61 -0.28 -8.63
C LEU A 71 3.87 -1.03 -7.32
N PHE A 72 2.85 -1.09 -6.46
CA PHE A 72 2.89 -1.81 -5.19
C PHE A 72 2.33 -3.22 -5.37
N CYS A 73 3.20 -4.22 -5.44
CA CYS A 73 2.84 -5.62 -5.67
C CYS A 73 2.78 -6.40 -4.36
N ASN A 74 1.59 -6.78 -3.93
CA ASN A 74 1.43 -7.83 -2.94
C ASN A 74 1.81 -9.16 -3.62
N TYR A 75 2.97 -9.70 -3.28
CA TYR A 75 3.61 -10.73 -4.11
C TYR A 75 2.75 -11.99 -4.16
N GLY A 76 2.52 -12.50 -5.38
CA GLY A 76 1.64 -13.65 -5.62
C GLY A 76 0.13 -13.37 -5.57
N SER A 77 -0.29 -12.11 -5.40
CA SER A 77 -1.71 -11.72 -5.39
C SER A 77 -2.05 -10.65 -6.43
N ALA A 78 -1.69 -9.40 -6.18
CA ALA A 78 -2.10 -8.27 -7.01
C ALA A 78 -1.10 -7.12 -6.91
N CYS A 79 -1.01 -6.34 -7.99
CA CYS A 79 -0.25 -5.09 -8.02
C CYS A 79 -1.18 -3.89 -8.12
N PHE A 80 -0.80 -2.81 -7.44
CA PHE A 80 -1.57 -1.57 -7.37
C PHE A 80 -0.72 -0.44 -7.94
N PRO A 81 -1.00 0.02 -9.17
CA PRO A 81 -0.35 1.19 -9.73
C PRO A 81 -0.91 2.44 -9.06
N VAL A 82 -0.03 3.27 -8.49
CA VAL A 82 -0.42 4.47 -7.76
C VAL A 82 0.44 5.64 -8.19
N GLU A 83 -0.23 6.72 -8.59
CA GLU A 83 0.41 7.99 -8.96
C GLU A 83 1.22 8.59 -7.82
N ALA A 84 2.10 9.53 -8.17
CA ALA A 84 2.97 10.22 -7.22
C ALA A 84 2.16 10.92 -6.12
N GLY A 85 2.46 10.63 -4.85
CA GLY A 85 1.81 11.27 -3.69
C GLY A 85 0.38 10.82 -3.41
N ASP A 86 -0.17 9.90 -4.20
CA ASP A 86 -1.58 9.50 -4.10
C ASP A 86 -1.82 8.35 -3.12
N THR A 87 -3.09 8.18 -2.77
CA THR A 87 -3.60 7.07 -1.98
C THR A 87 -4.82 6.50 -2.67
N CYS A 88 -4.90 5.17 -2.74
CA CYS A 88 -6.06 4.46 -3.25
C CYS A 88 -6.53 3.38 -2.28
N THR A 89 -7.77 2.92 -2.45
CA THR A 89 -8.35 1.81 -1.70
C THR A 89 -8.96 0.76 -2.62
N SER A 90 -8.94 -0.50 -2.21
CA SER A 90 -9.60 -1.61 -2.91
C SER A 90 -10.28 -2.53 -1.91
N THR A 91 -11.34 -3.22 -2.32
CA THR A 91 -11.90 -4.32 -1.53
C THR A 91 -10.88 -5.45 -1.44
N ARG A 92 -10.69 -6.01 -0.25
CA ARG A 92 -9.85 -7.19 -0.04
C ARG A 92 -10.52 -8.42 -0.63
N GLN A 93 -9.75 -9.20 -1.40
CA GLN A 93 -10.17 -10.46 -1.98
C GLN A 93 -9.64 -11.62 -1.14
N SER A 94 -10.32 -12.77 -1.19
CA SER A 94 -9.91 -13.98 -0.45
C SER A 94 -8.57 -14.55 -0.91
N SER A 95 -8.14 -14.24 -2.14
CA SER A 95 -6.85 -14.59 -2.71
C SER A 95 -5.70 -13.67 -2.26
N ASP A 96 -5.99 -12.55 -1.59
CA ASP A 96 -4.96 -11.65 -1.12
C ASP A 96 -4.27 -12.22 0.13
N SER A 97 -2.99 -12.57 -0.03
CA SER A 97 -2.16 -13.10 1.05
C SER A 97 -1.01 -12.16 1.36
N THR A 98 -0.78 -11.89 2.65
CA THR A 98 0.36 -11.06 3.11
C THR A 98 1.61 -11.89 3.38
N ALA A 99 1.57 -13.21 3.19
CA ALA A 99 2.64 -14.13 3.58
C ALA A 99 3.94 -13.92 2.77
N LEU A 100 3.83 -13.51 1.51
CA LEU A 100 4.97 -13.37 0.61
C LEU A 100 5.61 -11.97 0.61
N GLY A 101 4.99 -11.02 1.32
CA GLY A 101 5.48 -9.65 1.41
C GLY A 101 5.05 -8.73 0.27
N LEU A 102 5.48 -7.48 0.39
CA LEU A 102 5.23 -6.40 -0.55
C LEU A 102 6.50 -6.14 -1.36
N GLN A 103 6.37 -6.06 -2.67
CA GLN A 103 7.40 -5.56 -3.56
C GLN A 103 6.95 -4.21 -4.14
N VAL A 104 7.87 -3.25 -4.23
CA VAL A 104 7.62 -1.96 -4.88
C VAL A 104 8.47 -1.87 -6.12
N TRP A 105 7.84 -1.53 -7.23
CA TRP A 105 8.46 -1.47 -8.55
C TRP A 105 8.33 -0.07 -9.14
N SER A 106 9.33 0.36 -9.89
CA SER A 106 9.39 1.64 -10.60
C SER A 106 9.76 1.39 -12.05
N GLN A 107 9.24 2.23 -12.96
CA GLN A 107 9.87 2.43 -14.28
C GLN A 107 11.16 3.24 -14.14
#